data_AF-A0A8C2DLS1-F1
#
_entry.id   AF-A0A8C2DLS1-F1
#
_cell.length_a   1.000
_cell.length_b   1.000
_cell.length_c   1.000
_cell.angle_alpha   90.00
_cell.angle_beta   90.00
_cell.angle_gamma   90.00
#
_symmetry.space_group_name_H-M   'P 1'
#
loop_
_entity.id
_entity.type
_entity.pdbx_description
1 polymer ?
#
loop_
_entity_poly.entity_id
_entity_poly.type
_entity_poly.pdbx_seq_one_letter_code
_entity_poly.pdbx_strand_id
1 'polypeptide(L)'
;MCNKKKILILDQFTTRLLSSCCKMSNLMSEGITIVEDLHKNREPVPEMKAIYFMRPTAECIDKFIDDFKPKPKYKAAFVFFTDYCPDDLFDKMKKNCAKHIKVCKEINISFLPLEAQVSVSGDAFSLLYSPNSKDRDQTLETIANQIVTLCATLDEYPGVRYKKDSANGNKLAELVDNKLARHYELDDNSKKKGKTPALLLIVDRALDPVSPVLHELTYQAMAYDLIPIKDNTYEYDTDGSKKEALLNEEDELWVKLRHMHIAEVTGQIPKLVKEISASRDEKKQADGKITIGGLSQVMKKMPGFRKQKTVHISLAEDLMNHYQKNVEKLCKAEQDLAVGADADGQKVKDPMRTLLPVLLHPHDTTDKIRAVLLYIFSLNGTTAENLNKLIQHVKIEEESGYILNWKHLGVPILSTPSMFSFRKPSRRDRSDQETYNVSRWTPVIKDIMEDAVENKLDVKDWPYQSECPSAWNGSRAVSARQKHKGSSPDDLRSGSRLIVFVLGGVSYSEMRCAYEVTHANKSCEVIIGSTHILTPRGLLEDIYNLGKQPMESFNIEDKP
;
A
#
# COMPACT_ATOMS: atom_id res chain seq x y z
N MET A 1 16.39 31.47 23.39
CA MET A 1 16.40 30.17 24.11
C MET A 1 17.53 29.33 23.54
N CYS A 2 18.50 28.95 24.35
CA CYS A 2 19.67 28.19 23.89
C CYS A 2 19.22 26.80 23.40
N ASN A 3 19.30 26.55 22.09
CA ASN A 3 18.87 25.31 21.45
C ASN A 3 19.71 24.14 21.98
N LYS A 4 19.23 23.49 23.05
CA LYS A 4 19.88 22.31 23.63
C LYS A 4 19.77 21.18 22.60
N LYS A 5 20.89 20.89 21.96
CA LYS A 5 21.11 19.74 21.05
C LYS A 5 20.64 18.45 21.73
N LYS A 6 19.94 17.62 20.97
CA LYS A 6 19.45 16.30 21.41
C LYS A 6 19.84 15.22 20.41
N ILE A 7 19.90 14.00 20.91
CA ILE A 7 20.10 12.78 20.13
C ILE A 7 18.73 12.13 19.94
N LEU A 8 18.39 11.72 18.72
CA LEU A 8 17.17 10.98 18.43
C LEU A 8 17.54 9.50 18.22
N ILE A 9 16.90 8.61 18.96
CA ILE A 9 17.12 7.17 18.92
C ILE A 9 15.83 6.53 18.44
N LEU A 10 15.95 5.76 17.36
CA LEU A 10 14.84 5.14 16.66
C LEU A 10 15.02 3.63 16.59
N ASP A 11 13.92 2.90 16.65
CA ASP A 11 13.89 1.49 16.22
C ASP A 11 13.69 1.40 14.69
N GLN A 12 13.73 0.19 14.14
CA GLN A 12 13.58 -0.04 12.70
C GLN A 12 12.25 0.49 12.14
N PHE A 13 11.14 0.31 12.86
CA PHE A 13 9.83 0.79 12.43
C PHE A 13 9.73 2.31 12.49
N THR A 14 10.12 2.91 13.61
CA THR A 14 10.08 4.37 13.80
C THR A 14 11.03 5.11 12.86
N THR A 15 12.14 4.47 12.47
CA THR A 15 13.02 4.96 11.40
C THR A 15 12.27 5.07 10.08
N ARG A 16 11.56 4.01 9.66
CA ARG A 16 10.75 4.01 8.44
C ARG A 16 9.58 4.99 8.50
N LEU A 17 8.94 5.10 9.66
CA LEU A 17 7.85 6.05 9.89
C LEU A 17 8.34 7.49 9.70
N LEU A 18 9.41 7.88 10.38
CA LEU A 18 9.95 9.23 10.26
C LEU A 18 10.52 9.51 8.87
N SER A 19 11.17 8.54 8.22
CA SER A 19 11.65 8.74 6.84
C SER A 19 10.52 8.95 5.83
N SER A 20 9.30 8.50 6.14
CA SER A 20 8.14 8.65 5.25
C SER A 20 7.47 10.02 5.37
N CYS A 21 7.62 10.72 6.50
CA CYS A 21 6.92 11.99 6.74
C CYS A 21 7.83 13.19 7.09
N CYS A 22 9.12 12.96 7.36
CA CYS A 22 10.06 13.99 7.81
C CYS A 22 11.40 13.93 7.05
N LYS A 23 11.92 15.09 6.64
CA LYS A 23 13.30 15.18 6.12
C LYS A 23 14.30 15.35 7.26
N MET A 24 15.54 14.90 7.03
CA MET A 24 16.64 15.15 7.97
C MET A 24 16.85 16.64 8.25
N SER A 25 16.61 17.51 7.25
CA SER A 25 16.66 18.96 7.43
C SER A 25 15.63 19.49 8.42
N ASN A 26 14.41 18.91 8.45
CA ASN A 26 13.37 19.28 9.41
C ASN A 26 13.76 18.87 10.84
N LEU A 27 14.35 17.68 11.00
CA LEU A 27 14.82 17.22 12.32
C LEU A 27 15.97 18.11 12.84
N MET A 28 16.91 18.48 11.97
CA MET A 28 18.04 19.32 12.35
C MET A 28 17.62 20.76 12.69
N SER A 29 16.64 21.34 12.00
CA SER A 29 16.10 22.67 12.36
C SER A 29 15.47 22.69 13.75
N GLU A 30 14.93 21.57 14.21
CA GLU A 30 14.33 21.40 15.55
C GLU A 30 15.33 20.97 16.64
N GLY A 31 16.64 21.03 16.34
CA GLY A 31 17.70 20.80 17.30
C GLY A 31 18.07 19.34 17.55
N ILE A 32 17.64 18.42 16.69
CA ILE A 32 18.19 17.05 16.62
C ILE A 32 19.55 17.12 15.91
N THR A 33 20.60 16.62 16.55
CA THR A 33 21.96 16.68 16.00
C THR A 33 22.37 15.39 15.31
N ILE A 34 21.88 14.26 15.82
CA ILE A 34 22.20 12.92 15.30
C ILE A 34 20.99 12.01 15.50
N VAL A 35 20.78 11.13 14.52
CA VAL A 35 19.78 10.07 14.54
C VAL A 35 20.52 8.75 14.60
N GLU A 36 20.17 7.92 15.57
CA GLU A 36 20.87 6.68 15.93
C GLU A 36 19.87 5.51 15.98
N ASP A 37 20.33 4.30 15.66
CA ASP A 37 19.53 3.07 15.70
C ASP A 37 19.63 2.42 17.09
N LEU A 38 18.49 2.17 17.71
CA LEU A 38 18.36 1.55 19.03
C LEU A 38 19.10 0.20 19.14
N HIS A 39 19.13 -0.59 18.07
CA HIS A 39 19.70 -1.94 18.08
C HIS A 39 21.21 -1.95 17.81
N LYS A 40 21.77 -0.84 17.30
CA LYS A 40 23.20 -0.73 17.06
C LYS A 40 23.96 -0.35 18.33
N ASN A 41 25.24 -0.73 18.37
CA ASN A 41 26.14 -0.24 19.40
C ASN A 41 26.48 1.22 19.13
N ARG A 42 26.30 2.06 20.15
CA ARG A 42 26.28 3.52 20.04
C ARG A 42 27.28 4.11 21.01
N GLU A 43 28.00 5.14 20.59
CA GLU A 43 28.96 5.83 21.45
C GLU A 43 28.24 6.55 22.60
N PRO A 44 28.70 6.39 23.85
CA PRO A 44 28.14 7.12 24.98
C PRO A 44 28.34 8.63 24.84
N VAL A 45 27.27 9.41 24.99
CA VAL A 45 27.31 10.89 25.04
C VAL A 45 26.63 11.39 26.33
N PRO A 46 27.27 11.26 27.51
CA PRO A 46 26.64 11.49 28.81
C PRO A 46 26.22 12.95 29.08
N GLU A 47 26.75 13.89 28.29
CA GLU A 47 26.44 15.33 28.35
C GLU A 47 25.07 15.66 27.73
N MET A 48 24.64 14.86 26.74
CA MET A 48 23.44 15.11 25.94
C MET A 48 22.23 14.34 26.45
N LYS A 49 21.03 14.86 26.16
CA LYS A 49 19.77 14.17 26.42
C LYS A 49 19.34 13.43 25.15
N ALA A 50 18.74 12.26 25.32
CA ALA A 50 18.26 11.43 24.22
C ALA A 50 16.74 11.40 24.17
N ILE A 51 16.18 11.50 22.98
CA ILE A 51 14.78 11.22 22.66
C ILE A 51 14.74 9.82 22.10
N TYR A 52 13.98 8.94 22.73
CA TYR A 52 13.67 7.61 22.22
C TYR A 52 12.28 7.67 21.62
N PHE A 53 12.18 7.46 20.32
CA PHE A 53 10.91 7.19 19.66
C PHE A 53 10.95 5.75 19.19
N MET A 54 10.19 4.87 19.87
CA MET A 54 10.31 3.43 19.68
C MET A 54 8.99 2.68 19.87
N ARG A 55 8.89 1.48 19.31
CA ARG A 55 7.77 0.57 19.60
C ARG A 55 7.84 0.02 21.04
N PRO A 56 6.69 -0.23 21.70
CA PRO A 56 6.66 -0.82 23.04
C PRO A 56 6.83 -2.35 23.00
N THR A 57 7.93 -2.85 22.42
CA THR A 57 8.26 -4.28 22.39
C THR A 57 9.26 -4.64 23.49
N ALA A 58 9.28 -5.92 23.90
CA ALA A 58 10.25 -6.42 24.87
C ALA A 58 11.70 -6.14 24.43
N GLU A 59 12.01 -6.36 23.14
CA GLU A 59 13.32 -6.09 22.56
C GLU A 59 13.72 -4.61 22.67
N CYS A 60 12.84 -3.69 22.24
CA CYS A 60 13.12 -2.26 22.29
C CYS A 60 13.35 -1.78 23.74
N ILE A 61 12.55 -2.29 24.68
CA ILE A 61 12.65 -1.92 26.09
C ILE A 61 13.92 -2.47 26.74
N ASP A 62 14.35 -3.68 26.36
CA ASP A 62 15.61 -4.24 26.84
C ASP A 62 16.81 -3.45 26.33
N LYS A 63 16.85 -3.11 25.04
CA LYS A 63 17.89 -2.23 24.48
C LYS A 63 17.89 -0.84 25.11
N PHE A 64 16.71 -0.30 25.43
CA PHE A 64 16.58 0.95 26.15
C PHE A 64 17.16 0.85 27.57
N ILE A 65 16.87 -0.23 28.31
CA ILE A 65 17.39 -0.45 29.66
C ILE A 65 18.91 -0.59 29.64
N ASP A 66 19.47 -1.28 28.64
CA ASP A 66 20.91 -1.48 28.47
C ASP A 66 21.67 -0.16 28.28
N ASP A 67 21.06 0.86 27.66
CA ASP A 67 21.69 2.18 27.53
C ASP A 67 21.93 2.89 28.87
N PHE A 68 21.26 2.46 29.95
CA PHE A 68 21.38 3.05 31.28
C PHE A 68 22.08 2.15 32.30
N LYS A 69 22.57 0.97 31.89
CA LYS A 69 23.27 0.01 32.75
C LYS A 69 24.59 -0.48 32.13
N PRO A 70 25.68 -0.60 32.91
CA PRO A 70 25.88 -0.09 34.27
C PRO A 70 26.18 1.42 34.32
N LYS A 71 26.65 2.00 33.22
CA LYS A 71 26.92 3.44 33.06
C LYS A 71 25.96 4.03 32.03
N PRO A 72 25.32 5.17 32.32
CA PRO A 72 24.36 5.76 31.40
C PRO A 72 25.06 6.34 30.17
N LYS A 73 24.60 5.95 28.97
CA LYS A 73 25.05 6.53 27.71
C LYS A 73 24.64 7.99 27.54
N TYR A 74 23.52 8.39 28.16
CA TYR A 74 22.94 9.73 28.00
C TYR A 74 22.56 10.35 29.34
N LYS A 75 22.51 11.69 29.39
CA LYS A 75 22.17 12.46 30.60
C LYS A 75 20.76 12.14 31.13
N ALA A 76 19.81 11.97 30.21
CA ALA A 76 18.40 11.72 30.47
C ALA A 76 17.70 11.21 29.22
N ALA A 77 16.60 10.48 29.40
CA ALA A 77 15.74 9.96 28.35
C ALA A 77 14.39 10.69 28.29
N PHE A 78 13.94 10.99 27.08
CA PHE A 78 12.55 11.32 26.76
C PHE A 78 12.00 10.18 25.91
N VAL A 79 11.11 9.38 26.49
CA VAL A 79 10.58 8.17 25.84
C VAL A 79 9.22 8.48 25.23
N PHE A 80 9.09 8.17 23.95
CA PHE A 80 7.87 8.26 23.18
C PHE A 80 7.60 6.90 22.55
N PHE A 81 6.50 6.27 22.94
CA PHE A 81 6.06 5.02 22.34
C PHE A 81 5.15 5.28 21.13
N THR A 82 5.26 4.42 20.11
CA THR A 82 4.36 4.45 18.95
C THR A 82 2.93 4.08 19.31
N ASP A 83 2.74 3.22 20.30
CA ASP A 83 1.45 2.66 20.72
C ASP A 83 1.38 2.55 22.25
N TYR A 84 0.24 2.05 22.74
CA TYR A 84 0.08 1.65 24.13
C TYR A 84 1.20 0.71 24.58
N CYS A 85 1.85 1.05 25.70
CA CYS A 85 2.87 0.22 26.31
C CYS A 85 2.23 -0.75 27.32
N PRO A 86 2.34 -2.09 27.12
CA PRO A 86 1.83 -3.06 28.08
C PRO A 86 2.36 -2.82 29.50
N ASP A 87 1.48 -2.93 30.50
CA ASP A 87 1.80 -2.62 31.90
C ASP A 87 3.04 -3.39 32.40
N ASP A 88 3.18 -4.66 32.02
CA ASP A 88 4.31 -5.53 32.38
C ASP A 88 5.66 -4.93 31.92
N LEU A 89 5.66 -4.40 30.70
CA LEU A 89 6.82 -3.79 30.06
C LEU A 89 7.11 -2.40 30.65
N PHE A 90 6.06 -1.64 30.95
CA PHE A 90 6.18 -0.36 31.63
C PHE A 90 6.77 -0.52 33.05
N ASP A 91 6.32 -1.51 33.81
CA ASP A 91 6.83 -1.81 35.16
C ASP A 91 8.28 -2.31 35.12
N LYS A 92 8.64 -3.10 34.10
CA LYS A 92 10.04 -3.49 33.84
C LYS A 92 10.91 -2.25 33.63
N MET A 93 10.47 -1.29 32.82
CA MET A 93 11.19 -0.04 32.59
C MET A 93 11.32 0.79 33.88
N LYS A 94 10.20 0.95 34.61
CA LYS A 94 10.15 1.67 35.90
C LYS A 94 11.15 1.12 36.92
N LYS A 95 11.24 -0.20 37.05
CA LYS A 95 12.17 -0.86 37.99
C LYS A 95 13.64 -0.60 37.65
N ASN A 96 13.98 -0.49 36.37
CA ASN A 96 15.37 -0.54 35.91
C ASN A 96 15.99 0.83 35.58
N CYS A 97 15.22 1.79 35.08
CA CYS A 97 15.76 3.05 34.56
C CYS A 97 14.92 4.31 34.86
N ALA A 98 13.92 4.23 35.75
CA ALA A 98 13.05 5.37 36.09
C ALA A 98 13.79 6.68 36.44
N LYS A 99 14.95 6.59 37.12
CA LYS A 99 15.75 7.78 37.50
C LYS A 99 16.24 8.61 36.31
N HIS A 100 16.35 8.00 35.12
CA HIS A 100 16.84 8.64 33.90
C HIS A 100 15.73 9.17 33.00
N ILE A 101 14.49 8.68 33.17
CA ILE A 101 13.33 9.04 32.34
C ILE A 101 12.78 10.39 32.82
N LYS A 102 12.64 11.34 31.89
CA LYS A 102 12.08 12.67 32.17
C LYS A 102 10.67 12.85 31.61
N VAL A 103 10.38 12.18 30.50
CA VAL A 103 9.06 12.15 29.87
C VAL A 103 8.86 10.73 29.38
N CYS A 104 7.66 10.21 29.55
CA CYS A 104 7.19 8.97 28.96
C CYS A 104 5.79 9.26 28.42
N LYS A 105 5.59 9.13 27.10
CA LYS A 105 4.32 9.40 26.42
C LYS A 105 4.07 8.39 25.32
N GLU A 106 2.81 8.20 24.99
CA GLU A 106 2.36 7.40 23.84
C GLU A 106 1.90 8.38 22.76
N ILE A 107 2.37 8.20 21.53
CA ILE A 107 2.03 9.07 20.39
C ILE A 107 0.81 8.51 19.62
N ASN A 108 0.56 7.20 19.70
CA ASN A 108 -0.52 6.51 18.99
C ASN A 108 -0.43 6.62 17.46
N ILE A 109 0.75 6.31 16.92
CA ILE A 109 1.04 6.19 15.48
C ILE A 109 1.80 4.89 15.24
N SER A 110 1.07 3.84 14.85
CA SER A 110 1.62 2.48 14.59
C SER A 110 1.41 2.04 13.14
N PHE A 111 1.33 2.98 12.20
CA PHE A 111 1.23 2.73 10.75
C PHE A 111 2.26 3.57 9.98
N LEU A 112 2.55 3.20 8.73
CA LEU A 112 3.41 3.94 7.81
C LEU A 112 2.55 4.74 6.82
N PRO A 113 2.65 6.08 6.78
CA PRO A 113 2.00 6.91 5.77
C PRO A 113 2.83 6.88 4.47
N LEU A 114 2.52 5.95 3.56
CA LEU A 114 3.30 5.79 2.33
C LEU A 114 2.99 6.86 1.30
N GLU A 115 1.72 7.23 1.20
CA GLU A 115 1.24 8.29 0.34
C GLU A 115 0.19 9.15 1.06
N ALA A 116 -0.21 10.26 0.46
CA ALA A 116 -1.21 11.16 1.04
C ALA A 116 -2.53 10.45 1.44
N GLN A 117 -2.96 9.43 0.67
CA GLN A 117 -4.18 8.66 0.92
C GLN A 117 -3.91 7.16 1.17
N VAL A 118 -2.65 6.74 1.36
CA VAL A 118 -2.27 5.32 1.50
C VAL A 118 -1.46 5.06 2.77
N SER A 119 -1.91 4.10 3.58
CA SER A 119 -1.27 3.69 4.83
C SER A 119 -0.95 2.19 4.87
N VAL A 120 0.10 1.81 5.59
CA VAL A 120 0.52 0.41 5.73
C VAL A 120 0.84 0.03 7.16
N SER A 121 0.39 -1.16 7.58
CA SER A 121 0.48 -1.67 8.95
C SER A 121 1.57 -2.72 9.17
N GLY A 122 2.25 -3.21 8.14
CA GLY A 122 3.32 -4.21 8.23
C GLY A 122 2.86 -5.60 7.75
N ASP A 123 3.79 -6.32 7.13
CA ASP A 123 3.47 -7.59 6.46
C ASP A 123 3.06 -8.66 7.48
N ALA A 124 1.92 -9.28 7.19
CA ALA A 124 1.26 -10.29 8.00
C ALA A 124 0.64 -11.39 7.12
N PHE A 125 0.94 -11.45 5.82
CA PHE A 125 0.23 -12.30 4.87
C PHE A 125 0.27 -13.78 5.27
N SER A 126 1.49 -14.30 5.49
CA SER A 126 1.69 -15.69 5.91
C SER A 126 1.04 -16.00 7.25
N LEU A 127 1.07 -15.07 8.20
CA LEU A 127 0.47 -15.25 9.53
C LEU A 127 -1.07 -15.28 9.48
N LEU A 128 -1.68 -14.59 8.51
CA LEU A 128 -3.13 -14.52 8.34
C LEU A 128 -3.71 -15.71 7.57
N TYR A 129 -3.01 -16.17 6.52
CA TYR A 129 -3.55 -17.15 5.57
C TYR A 129 -2.85 -18.51 5.58
N SER A 130 -1.71 -18.68 6.23
CA SER A 130 -1.08 -20.01 6.31
C SER A 130 -1.97 -20.94 7.15
N PRO A 131 -2.26 -22.16 6.67
CA PRO A 131 -3.04 -23.14 7.42
C PRO A 131 -2.36 -23.57 8.74
N ASN A 132 -1.04 -23.36 8.85
CA ASN A 132 -0.25 -23.75 10.02
C ASN A 132 -0.05 -22.62 11.04
N SER A 133 -0.61 -21.44 10.79
CA SER A 133 -0.42 -20.27 11.67
C SER A 133 -1.13 -20.47 13.01
N LYS A 134 -0.37 -20.32 14.11
CA LYS A 134 -0.90 -20.33 15.48
C LYS A 134 -1.16 -18.93 16.04
N ASP A 135 -0.53 -17.91 15.46
CA ASP A 135 -0.51 -16.54 15.98
C ASP A 135 -1.48 -15.61 15.23
N ARG A 136 -2.44 -16.18 14.50
CA ARG A 136 -3.39 -15.41 13.68
C ARG A 136 -4.20 -14.41 14.50
N ASP A 137 -4.71 -14.82 15.66
CA ASP A 137 -5.53 -13.95 16.52
C ASP A 137 -4.69 -12.81 17.10
N GLN A 138 -3.47 -13.08 17.56
CA GLN A 138 -2.52 -12.07 18.03
C GLN A 138 -2.12 -11.08 16.91
N THR A 139 -2.02 -11.58 15.68
CA THR A 139 -1.74 -10.77 14.49
C THR A 139 -2.92 -9.85 14.18
N LEU A 140 -4.15 -10.36 14.22
CA LEU A 140 -5.37 -9.54 14.06
C LEU A 140 -5.51 -8.49 15.16
N GLU A 141 -5.16 -8.81 16.40
CA GLU A 141 -5.13 -7.84 17.49
C GLU A 141 -4.12 -6.71 17.26
N THR A 142 -2.94 -7.06 16.73
CA THR A 142 -1.89 -6.09 16.38
C THR A 142 -2.38 -5.17 15.26
N ILE A 143 -2.94 -5.74 14.19
CA ILE A 143 -3.53 -4.97 13.09
C ILE A 143 -4.65 -4.05 13.61
N ALA A 144 -5.50 -4.54 14.52
CA ALA A 144 -6.56 -3.74 15.11
C ALA A 144 -6.02 -2.51 15.87
N ASN A 145 -4.94 -2.66 16.65
CA ASN A 145 -4.27 -1.51 17.30
C ASN A 145 -3.81 -0.49 16.26
N GLN A 146 -3.20 -0.95 15.16
CA GLN A 146 -2.67 -0.07 14.12
C GLN A 146 -3.78 0.69 13.40
N ILE A 147 -4.90 0.05 13.09
CA ILE A 147 -6.08 0.72 12.52
C ILE A 147 -6.64 1.76 13.49
N VAL A 148 -6.68 1.45 14.79
CA VAL A 148 -7.10 2.41 15.83
C VAL A 148 -6.16 3.62 15.86
N THR A 149 -4.84 3.43 15.79
CA THR A 149 -3.87 4.54 15.73
C THR A 149 -4.05 5.42 14.49
N LEU A 150 -4.40 4.84 13.34
CA LEU A 150 -4.76 5.59 12.13
C LEU A 150 -6.01 6.45 12.36
N CYS A 151 -7.06 5.87 12.92
CA CYS A 151 -8.30 6.59 13.23
C CYS A 151 -8.05 7.71 14.25
N ALA A 152 -7.29 7.45 15.30
CA ALA A 152 -6.91 8.43 16.32
C ALA A 152 -6.08 9.59 15.73
N THR A 153 -5.12 9.29 14.85
CA THR A 153 -4.29 10.31 14.17
C THR A 153 -5.12 11.21 13.26
N LEU A 154 -6.17 10.66 12.63
CA LEU A 154 -7.12 11.41 11.80
C LEU A 154 -8.21 12.12 12.62
N ASP A 155 -8.24 11.90 13.94
CA ASP A 155 -9.30 12.36 14.86
C ASP A 155 -10.71 11.81 14.51
N GLU A 156 -10.77 10.60 13.94
CA GLU A 156 -12.00 9.94 13.50
C GLU A 156 -12.44 8.79 14.41
N TYR A 157 -13.74 8.75 14.75
CA TYR A 157 -14.38 7.61 15.41
C TYR A 157 -15.40 6.98 14.45
N PRO A 158 -14.94 6.22 13.44
CA PRO A 158 -15.79 5.78 12.34
C PRO A 158 -16.77 4.67 12.74
N GLY A 159 -17.86 4.54 11.98
CA GLY A 159 -18.64 3.30 11.96
C GLY A 159 -17.87 2.19 11.26
N VAL A 160 -17.82 0.99 11.84
CA VAL A 160 -17.09 -0.15 11.25
C VAL A 160 -18.05 -1.05 10.48
N ARG A 161 -17.77 -1.30 9.20
CA ARG A 161 -18.42 -2.34 8.38
C ARG A 161 -17.37 -3.29 7.82
N TYR A 162 -17.81 -4.49 7.47
CA TYR A 162 -16.93 -5.55 6.98
C TYR A 162 -17.67 -6.44 5.98
N LYS A 163 -16.92 -7.16 5.12
CA LYS A 163 -17.52 -8.18 4.26
C LYS A 163 -17.88 -9.41 5.08
N LYS A 164 -19.17 -9.73 5.17
CA LYS A 164 -19.72 -10.81 6.03
C LYS A 164 -19.08 -12.19 5.83
N ASP A 165 -18.65 -12.50 4.61
CA ASP A 165 -18.11 -13.81 4.24
C ASP A 165 -16.62 -13.99 4.61
N SER A 166 -15.96 -12.96 5.15
CA SER A 166 -14.56 -13.05 5.61
C SER A 166 -14.50 -13.33 7.11
N ALA A 167 -14.06 -14.53 7.49
CA ALA A 167 -13.87 -14.89 8.91
C ALA A 167 -12.85 -13.95 9.60
N ASN A 168 -11.73 -13.66 8.95
CA ASN A 168 -10.70 -12.75 9.45
C ASN A 168 -11.23 -11.30 9.54
N GLY A 169 -11.96 -10.84 8.52
CA GLY A 169 -12.57 -9.52 8.47
C GLY A 169 -13.62 -9.31 9.55
N ASN A 170 -14.47 -10.31 9.81
CA ASN A 170 -15.46 -10.28 10.88
C ASN A 170 -14.78 -10.12 12.25
N LYS A 171 -13.74 -10.92 12.52
CA LYS A 171 -13.01 -10.86 13.79
C LYS A 171 -12.26 -9.54 13.96
N LEU A 172 -11.62 -9.05 12.89
CA LEU A 172 -10.93 -7.77 12.91
C LEU A 172 -11.90 -6.60 13.17
N ALA A 173 -13.08 -6.63 12.55
CA ALA A 173 -14.09 -5.59 12.75
C ALA A 173 -14.52 -5.51 14.22
N GLU A 174 -14.76 -6.65 14.86
CA GLU A 174 -15.05 -6.73 16.30
C GLU A 174 -13.92 -6.13 17.14
N LEU A 175 -12.68 -6.52 16.88
CA LEU A 175 -11.51 -6.03 17.61
C LEU A 175 -11.33 -4.52 17.45
N VAL A 176 -11.45 -4.00 16.23
CA VAL A 176 -11.31 -2.57 15.93
C VAL A 176 -12.42 -1.77 16.60
N ASP A 177 -13.68 -2.20 16.49
CA ASP A 177 -14.81 -1.47 17.06
C ASP A 177 -14.72 -1.38 18.59
N ASN A 178 -14.37 -2.48 19.27
CA ASN A 178 -14.14 -2.51 20.71
C ASN A 178 -12.97 -1.61 21.15
N LYS A 179 -11.86 -1.63 20.41
CA LYS A 179 -10.67 -0.84 20.72
C LYS A 179 -10.89 0.66 20.44
N LEU A 180 -11.61 1.02 19.38
CA LEU A 180 -12.03 2.39 19.11
C LEU A 180 -12.93 2.92 20.24
N ALA A 181 -13.91 2.12 20.68
CA ALA A 181 -14.77 2.49 21.81
C ALA A 181 -13.94 2.78 23.07
N ARG A 182 -13.03 1.87 23.44
CA ARG A 182 -12.15 2.06 24.60
C ARG A 182 -11.25 3.30 24.46
N HIS A 183 -10.69 3.55 23.27
CA HIS A 183 -9.83 4.71 23.02
C HIS A 183 -10.58 6.03 23.25
N TYR A 184 -11.79 6.17 22.70
CA TYR A 184 -12.58 7.40 22.80
C TYR A 184 -13.39 7.54 24.11
N GLU A 185 -13.56 6.46 24.87
CA GLU A 185 -14.07 6.52 26.24
C GLU A 185 -13.04 7.10 27.22
N LEU A 186 -11.75 6.85 26.99
CA LEU A 186 -10.64 7.29 27.84
C LEU A 186 -10.10 8.68 27.49
N ASP A 187 -10.58 9.30 26.40
CA ASP A 187 -10.13 10.63 26.00
C ASP A 187 -10.59 11.70 27.02
N ASP A 188 -9.62 12.28 27.75
CA ASP A 188 -9.77 13.20 28.89
C ASP A 188 -10.49 14.53 28.56
N ASN A 189 -10.85 14.77 27.29
CA ASN A 189 -11.47 16.01 26.81
C ASN A 189 -12.94 16.25 27.28
N SER A 190 -13.41 15.56 28.32
CA SER A 190 -14.65 15.85 29.08
C SER A 190 -15.98 15.76 28.31
N LYS A 191 -15.98 15.32 27.05
CA LYS A 191 -17.18 14.95 26.30
C LYS A 191 -16.95 13.60 25.66
N LYS A 192 -17.76 12.59 26.03
CA LYS A 192 -17.81 11.31 25.30
C LYS A 192 -17.96 11.61 23.81
N LYS A 193 -16.92 11.35 23.03
CA LYS A 193 -16.94 11.59 21.59
C LYS A 193 -17.84 10.51 20.97
N GLY A 194 -18.98 10.91 20.41
CA GLY A 194 -19.81 10.01 19.62
C GLY A 194 -19.13 9.65 18.30
N LYS A 195 -19.65 8.63 17.61
CA LYS A 195 -19.13 8.26 16.28
C LYS A 195 -19.16 9.46 15.33
N THR A 196 -18.06 9.68 14.62
CA THR A 196 -17.94 10.70 13.59
C THR A 196 -18.70 10.25 12.32
N PRO A 197 -19.00 11.15 11.37
CA PRO A 197 -19.60 10.76 10.09
C PRO A 197 -18.59 10.07 9.15
N ALA A 198 -17.59 9.37 9.71
CA ALA A 198 -16.62 8.57 8.98
C ALA A 198 -17.05 7.10 8.95
N LEU A 199 -16.62 6.38 7.91
CA LEU A 199 -16.89 4.96 7.73
C LEU A 199 -15.56 4.23 7.56
N LEU A 200 -15.38 3.14 8.30
CA LEU A 200 -14.28 2.19 8.14
C LEU A 200 -14.83 0.91 7.49
N LEU A 201 -14.32 0.56 6.32
CA LEU A 201 -14.61 -0.69 5.62
C LEU A 201 -13.44 -1.66 5.77
N ILE A 202 -13.70 -2.84 6.31
CA ILE A 202 -12.72 -3.93 6.37
C ILE A 202 -13.00 -4.93 5.24
N VAL A 203 -11.98 -5.16 4.42
CA VAL A 203 -12.01 -6.00 3.23
C VAL A 203 -10.93 -7.07 3.35
N ASP A 204 -11.20 -8.26 2.81
CA ASP A 204 -10.23 -9.36 2.75
C ASP A 204 -9.71 -9.52 1.31
N ARG A 205 -8.43 -9.87 1.15
CA ARG A 205 -7.77 -10.04 -0.15
C ARG A 205 -8.53 -10.96 -1.10
N ALA A 206 -9.20 -11.97 -0.54
CA ALA A 206 -10.00 -12.95 -1.28
C ALA A 206 -11.17 -12.36 -2.08
N LEU A 207 -11.62 -11.14 -1.73
CA LEU A 207 -12.72 -10.47 -2.40
C LEU A 207 -12.42 -10.19 -3.88
N ASP A 208 -11.19 -9.79 -4.18
CA ASP A 208 -10.74 -9.46 -5.53
C ASP A 208 -9.35 -10.08 -5.78
N PRO A 209 -9.31 -11.33 -6.29
CA PRO A 209 -8.05 -11.97 -6.65
C PRO A 209 -7.54 -11.53 -8.03
N VAL A 210 -8.33 -10.80 -8.81
CA VAL A 210 -8.03 -10.41 -10.21
C VAL A 210 -7.15 -9.16 -10.26
N SER A 211 -7.54 -8.10 -9.54
CA SER A 211 -6.81 -6.82 -9.55
C SER A 211 -5.31 -6.94 -9.25
N PRO A 212 -4.85 -7.71 -8.26
CA PRO A 212 -3.43 -7.75 -7.93
C PRO A 212 -2.58 -8.63 -8.85
N VAL A 213 -3.18 -9.42 -9.77
CA VAL A 213 -2.43 -10.26 -10.73
C VAL A 213 -2.41 -9.69 -12.15
N LEU A 214 -3.24 -8.67 -12.45
CA LEU A 214 -3.31 -8.05 -13.78
C LEU A 214 -2.10 -7.19 -14.09
N HIS A 215 -1.68 -7.16 -15.36
CA HIS A 215 -0.77 -6.13 -15.84
C HIS A 215 -1.52 -4.80 -15.93
N GLU A 216 -1.13 -3.86 -15.08
CA GLU A 216 -1.69 -2.52 -15.02
C GLU A 216 -0.82 -1.52 -15.79
N LEU A 217 -1.45 -0.63 -16.55
CA LEU A 217 -0.78 0.30 -17.47
C LEU A 217 -0.82 1.75 -16.99
N THR A 218 -1.23 2.00 -15.75
CA THR A 218 -1.00 3.29 -15.08
C THR A 218 0.40 3.37 -14.51
N TYR A 219 1.01 4.55 -14.59
CA TYR A 219 2.45 4.76 -14.46
C TYR A 219 3.10 4.06 -13.25
N GLN A 220 2.59 4.27 -12.04
CA GLN A 220 3.13 3.65 -10.83
C GLN A 220 2.91 2.14 -10.79
N ALA A 221 1.70 1.67 -11.07
CA ALA A 221 1.41 0.23 -11.07
C ALA A 221 2.29 -0.51 -12.08
N MET A 222 2.43 0.04 -13.27
CA MET A 222 3.27 -0.50 -14.34
C MET A 222 4.76 -0.48 -13.95
N ALA A 223 5.23 0.60 -13.32
CA ALA A 223 6.61 0.74 -12.89
C ALA A 223 7.02 -0.34 -11.89
N TYR A 224 6.21 -0.56 -10.85
CA TYR A 224 6.50 -1.55 -9.81
C TYR A 224 6.26 -3.00 -10.23
N ASP A 225 5.53 -3.24 -11.33
CA ASP A 225 5.36 -4.57 -11.92
C ASP A 225 6.54 -4.93 -12.85
N LEU A 226 6.91 -4.01 -13.76
CA LEU A 226 7.84 -4.32 -14.85
C LEU A 226 9.30 -3.98 -14.56
N ILE A 227 9.56 -3.04 -13.64
CA ILE A 227 10.91 -2.54 -13.34
C ILE A 227 11.30 -2.97 -11.93
N PRO A 228 12.55 -3.40 -11.69
CA PRO A 228 13.01 -3.84 -10.37
C PRO A 228 13.23 -2.66 -9.41
N ILE A 229 12.14 -2.05 -8.94
CA ILE A 229 12.15 -0.96 -7.96
C ILE A 229 12.19 -1.59 -6.55
N LYS A 230 13.22 -1.25 -5.76
CA LYS A 230 13.39 -1.74 -4.38
C LYS A 230 13.37 -0.56 -3.42
N ASP A 231 12.57 -0.62 -2.36
CA ASP A 231 12.45 0.46 -1.37
C ASP A 231 12.22 1.84 -2.01
N ASN A 232 11.35 1.89 -3.02
CA ASN A 232 11.05 3.07 -3.83
C ASN A 232 12.25 3.65 -4.61
N THR A 233 13.36 2.92 -4.68
CA THR A 233 14.57 3.34 -5.39
C THR A 233 14.59 2.72 -6.78
N TYR A 234 14.61 3.58 -7.79
CA TYR A 234 14.75 3.23 -9.20
C TYR A 234 16.18 3.48 -9.65
N GLU A 235 16.83 2.44 -10.15
CA GLU A 235 18.14 2.49 -10.79
C GLU A 235 17.99 2.73 -12.29
N TYR A 236 18.66 3.76 -12.82
CA TYR A 236 18.65 4.11 -14.23
C TYR A 236 20.05 4.43 -14.75
N ASP A 237 20.28 4.18 -16.04
CA ASP A 237 21.54 4.53 -16.70
C ASP A 237 21.47 5.97 -17.23
N THR A 238 22.46 6.78 -16.88
CA THR A 238 22.75 8.03 -17.57
C THR A 238 24.22 8.07 -17.92
N ASP A 239 24.53 8.17 -19.21
CA ASP A 239 25.90 8.30 -19.73
C ASP A 239 26.86 7.17 -19.33
N GLY A 240 26.35 5.94 -19.19
CA GLY A 240 27.13 4.77 -18.77
C GLY A 240 27.39 4.74 -17.26
N SER A 241 26.77 5.63 -16.49
CA SER A 241 26.79 5.63 -15.03
C SER A 241 25.42 5.24 -14.48
N LYS A 242 25.39 4.23 -13.61
CA LYS A 242 24.19 3.88 -12.85
C LYS A 242 23.90 4.97 -11.81
N LYS A 243 22.67 5.46 -11.82
CA LYS A 243 22.16 6.45 -10.85
C LYS A 243 20.92 5.91 -10.18
N GLU A 244 20.69 6.36 -8.97
CA GLU A 244 19.52 6.01 -8.17
C GLU A 244 18.62 7.24 -8.01
N ALA A 245 17.32 7.01 -8.05
CA ALA A 245 16.30 8.01 -7.75
C ALA A 245 15.23 7.43 -6.84
N LEU A 246 14.82 8.21 -5.84
CA LEU A 246 13.76 7.85 -4.91
C LEU A 246 12.41 8.36 -5.45
N LEU A 247 11.46 7.44 -5.63
CA LEU A 247 10.10 7.73 -6.07
C LEU A 247 9.20 7.94 -4.84
N ASN A 248 8.95 9.18 -4.46
CA ASN A 248 8.18 9.51 -3.25
C ASN A 248 7.33 10.79 -3.43
N GLU A 249 6.59 11.15 -2.38
CA GLU A 249 5.72 12.34 -2.33
C GLU A 249 6.48 13.68 -2.41
N GLU A 250 7.82 13.69 -2.34
CA GLU A 250 8.62 14.92 -2.53
C GLU A 250 8.84 15.26 -4.01
N ASP A 251 8.68 14.28 -4.90
CA ASP A 251 8.72 14.49 -6.34
C ASP A 251 7.33 14.86 -6.85
N GLU A 252 7.09 16.17 -7.00
CA GLU A 252 5.83 16.71 -7.53
C GLU A 252 5.45 16.12 -8.90
N LEU A 253 6.45 15.77 -9.71
CA LEU A 253 6.21 15.17 -11.03
C LEU A 253 5.77 13.71 -10.89
N TRP A 254 6.35 12.96 -9.95
CA TRP A 254 5.87 11.62 -9.59
C TRP A 254 4.41 11.65 -9.15
N VAL A 255 4.07 12.50 -8.18
CA VAL A 255 2.71 12.63 -7.65
C VAL A 255 1.70 12.97 -8.75
N LYS A 256 2.09 13.82 -9.71
CA LYS A 256 1.25 14.17 -10.86
C LYS A 256 1.06 13.02 -11.85
N LEU A 257 2.11 12.23 -12.10
CA LEU A 257 2.11 11.21 -13.16
C LEU A 257 1.66 9.82 -12.68
N ARG A 258 1.84 9.47 -11.40
CA ARG A 258 1.73 8.10 -10.88
C ARG A 258 0.44 7.36 -11.24
N HIS A 259 -0.67 8.07 -11.32
CA HIS A 259 -1.99 7.48 -11.59
C HIS A 259 -2.44 7.62 -13.05
N MET A 260 -1.65 8.28 -13.90
CA MET A 260 -1.99 8.47 -15.31
C MET A 260 -1.65 7.21 -16.12
N HIS A 261 -2.40 6.97 -17.18
CA HIS A 261 -2.09 5.90 -18.13
C HIS A 261 -0.77 6.18 -18.86
N ILE A 262 0.02 5.14 -19.15
CA ILE A 262 1.35 5.29 -19.79
C ILE A 262 1.28 6.03 -21.14
N ALA A 263 0.19 5.87 -21.91
CA ALA A 263 -0.04 6.63 -23.14
C ALA A 263 -0.14 8.15 -22.92
N GLU A 264 -0.67 8.58 -21.77
CA GLU A 264 -0.76 9.99 -21.41
C GLU A 264 0.56 10.53 -20.88
N VAL A 265 1.26 9.73 -20.08
CA VAL A 265 2.60 10.08 -19.57
C VAL A 265 3.57 10.29 -20.73
N THR A 266 3.59 9.37 -21.69
CA THR A 266 4.39 9.49 -22.91
C THR A 266 4.01 10.70 -23.75
N GLY A 267 2.74 11.11 -23.76
CA GLY A 267 2.29 12.38 -24.36
C GLY A 267 2.71 13.64 -23.59
N GLN A 268 2.92 13.54 -22.28
CA GLN A 268 3.37 14.67 -21.44
C GLN A 268 4.88 14.88 -21.45
N ILE A 269 5.67 13.82 -21.62
CA ILE A 269 7.13 13.89 -21.62
C ILE A 269 7.70 14.93 -22.62
N PRO A 270 7.24 14.99 -23.89
CA PRO A 270 7.71 16.03 -24.81
C PRO A 270 7.39 17.45 -24.33
N LYS A 271 6.26 17.66 -23.63
CA LYS A 271 5.90 18.96 -23.05
C LYS A 271 6.85 19.33 -21.93
N LEU A 272 7.18 18.38 -21.05
CA LEU A 272 8.13 18.58 -19.95
C LEU A 272 9.51 19.00 -20.45
N VAL A 273 9.95 18.48 -21.61
CA VAL A 273 11.21 18.86 -22.26
C VAL A 273 11.12 20.22 -22.94
N LYS A 274 10.01 20.52 -23.64
CA LYS A 274 9.78 21.82 -24.26
C LYS A 274 9.76 22.97 -23.24
N GLU A 275 9.10 22.79 -22.10
CA GLU A 275 9.09 23.78 -21.00
C GLU A 275 10.50 24.11 -20.47
N ILE A 276 11.41 23.13 -20.45
CA ILE A 276 12.81 23.35 -20.05
C ILE A 276 13.55 24.14 -21.13
N SER A 277 13.38 23.76 -22.40
CA SER A 277 14.04 24.45 -23.51
C SER A 277 13.59 25.91 -23.64
N ALA A 278 12.31 26.19 -23.33
CA ALA A 278 11.77 27.55 -23.34
C ALA A 278 12.23 28.42 -22.17
N SER A 279 12.70 27.82 -21.05
CA SER A 279 13.25 28.55 -19.90
C SER A 279 14.69 29.04 -20.09
N ARG A 280 15.33 28.73 -21.24
CA ARG A 280 16.62 29.28 -21.66
C ARG A 280 16.44 30.00 -23.01
N ASP A 281 17.17 31.10 -23.21
CA ASP A 281 17.14 31.95 -24.42
C ASP A 281 17.70 31.28 -25.70
N GLU A 282 17.56 29.97 -25.87
CA GLU A 282 18.00 29.24 -27.06
C GLU A 282 16.79 28.83 -27.91
N LYS A 283 16.21 29.82 -28.60
CA LYS A 283 15.14 29.67 -29.61
C LYS A 283 15.58 28.95 -30.90
N LYS A 284 16.66 28.17 -30.91
CA LYS A 284 17.18 27.58 -32.16
C LYS A 284 17.15 26.06 -32.13
N GLN A 285 16.27 25.53 -32.99
CA GLN A 285 16.12 24.15 -33.44
C GLN A 285 15.45 23.16 -32.50
N ALA A 286 14.11 23.07 -32.55
CA ALA A 286 13.39 21.84 -32.20
C ALA A 286 11.97 21.81 -32.82
N ASP A 287 11.87 21.89 -34.16
CA ASP A 287 10.58 21.72 -34.87
C ASP A 287 10.42 20.31 -35.47
N GLY A 288 11.28 19.37 -35.06
CA GLY A 288 11.12 17.96 -35.36
C GLY A 288 10.16 17.27 -34.39
N LYS A 289 9.41 16.27 -34.86
CA LYS A 289 8.65 15.34 -33.99
C LYS A 289 9.65 14.63 -33.07
N ILE A 290 9.73 15.07 -31.83
CA ILE A 290 10.61 14.47 -30.82
C ILE A 290 9.97 13.16 -30.34
N THR A 291 10.58 12.03 -30.68
CA THR A 291 10.21 10.69 -30.18
C THR A 291 10.95 10.38 -28.88
N ILE A 292 10.42 9.44 -28.07
CA ILE A 292 11.01 9.02 -26.78
C ILE A 292 12.49 8.62 -26.97
N GLY A 293 12.82 7.70 -27.88
CA GLY A 293 14.22 7.34 -28.13
C GLY A 293 15.13 8.50 -28.62
N GLY A 294 14.56 9.58 -29.16
CA GLY A 294 15.30 10.81 -29.49
C GLY A 294 15.51 11.74 -28.29
N LEU A 295 14.65 11.68 -27.26
CA LEU A 295 14.73 12.51 -26.05
C LEU A 295 15.95 12.17 -25.22
N SER A 296 16.25 10.88 -25.04
CA SER A 296 17.47 10.41 -24.39
C SER A 296 18.74 10.98 -25.05
N GLN A 297 18.77 11.12 -26.38
CA GLN A 297 19.90 11.75 -27.09
C GLN A 297 19.96 13.28 -26.93
N VAL A 298 18.82 13.96 -26.84
CA VAL A 298 18.74 15.40 -26.53
C VAL A 298 19.21 15.65 -25.09
N MET A 299 18.91 14.74 -24.17
CA MET A 299 19.35 14.80 -22.77
C MET A 299 20.88 14.77 -22.63
N LYS A 300 21.54 13.93 -23.43
CA LYS A 300 23.02 13.86 -23.49
C LYS A 300 23.69 15.17 -23.91
N LYS A 301 22.98 16.04 -24.63
CA LYS A 301 23.54 17.27 -25.20
C LYS A 301 23.28 18.53 -24.35
N MET A 302 22.49 18.44 -23.29
CA MET A 302 22.07 19.61 -22.50
C MET A 302 22.14 19.33 -20.99
N PRO A 303 23.25 19.63 -20.29
CA PRO A 303 23.45 19.28 -18.87
C PRO A 303 22.59 20.05 -17.85
N GLY A 304 21.59 20.82 -18.29
CA GLY A 304 20.71 21.66 -17.44
C GLY A 304 19.41 21.00 -16.97
N PHE A 305 19.20 19.70 -17.19
CA PHE A 305 17.99 19.01 -16.75
C PHE A 305 17.88 19.01 -15.21
N ARG A 306 16.71 19.39 -14.68
CA ARG A 306 16.38 19.08 -13.28
C ARG A 306 16.40 17.55 -13.12
N LYS A 307 17.13 17.03 -12.13
CA LYS A 307 17.29 15.59 -11.85
C LYS A 307 15.97 14.81 -11.95
N GLN A 308 14.88 15.34 -11.39
CA GLN A 308 13.54 14.73 -11.40
C GLN A 308 13.02 14.47 -12.83
N LYS A 309 13.16 15.42 -13.76
CA LYS A 309 12.65 15.26 -15.13
C LYS A 309 13.40 14.16 -15.89
N THR A 310 14.71 14.04 -15.68
CA THR A 310 15.53 12.96 -16.27
C THR A 310 15.03 11.58 -15.83
N VAL A 311 14.75 11.42 -14.53
CA VAL A 311 14.25 10.17 -13.94
C VAL A 311 12.97 9.70 -14.62
N HIS A 312 11.97 10.58 -14.77
CA HIS A 312 10.69 10.22 -15.36
C HIS A 312 10.75 9.98 -16.88
N ILE A 313 11.71 10.60 -17.58
CA ILE A 313 11.95 10.28 -18.98
C ILE A 313 12.49 8.85 -19.07
N SER A 314 13.60 8.55 -18.39
CA SER A 314 14.22 7.22 -18.38
C SER A 314 13.23 6.12 -17.97
N LEU A 315 12.48 6.32 -16.88
CA LEU A 315 11.51 5.35 -16.40
C LEU A 315 10.41 5.07 -17.44
N ALA A 316 9.89 6.10 -18.12
CA ALA A 316 8.91 5.90 -19.18
C ALA A 316 9.48 5.22 -20.42
N GLU A 317 10.75 5.47 -20.78
CA GLU A 317 11.39 4.73 -21.89
C GLU A 317 11.51 3.24 -21.54
N ASP A 318 11.99 2.93 -20.34
CA ASP A 318 12.14 1.56 -19.84
C ASP A 318 10.78 0.83 -19.82
N LEU A 319 9.74 1.48 -19.31
CA LEU A 319 8.38 0.92 -19.29
C LEU A 319 7.87 0.59 -20.70
N MET A 320 8.02 1.52 -21.64
CA MET A 320 7.59 1.31 -23.03
C MET A 320 8.40 0.20 -23.71
N ASN A 321 9.71 0.11 -23.43
CA ASN A 321 10.56 -0.95 -23.95
C ASN A 321 10.14 -2.34 -23.44
N HIS A 322 9.80 -2.47 -22.15
CA HIS A 322 9.26 -3.72 -21.60
C HIS A 322 7.88 -4.05 -22.18
N TYR A 323 7.00 -3.05 -22.28
CA TYR A 323 5.64 -3.23 -22.80
C TYR A 323 5.59 -3.76 -24.23
N GLN A 324 6.34 -3.12 -25.13
CA GLN A 324 6.34 -3.46 -26.56
C GLN A 324 6.99 -4.80 -26.86
N LYS A 325 7.93 -5.25 -26.03
CA LYS A 325 8.61 -6.54 -26.22
C LYS A 325 7.70 -7.72 -25.88
N ASN A 326 7.07 -7.68 -24.69
CA ASN A 326 6.48 -8.89 -24.11
C ASN A 326 5.03 -8.73 -23.61
N VAL A 327 4.60 -7.52 -23.23
CA VAL A 327 3.39 -7.34 -22.41
C VAL A 327 2.16 -6.95 -23.22
N GLU A 328 2.30 -6.28 -24.38
CA GLU A 328 1.15 -5.78 -25.16
C GLU A 328 0.13 -6.89 -25.51
N LYS A 329 0.60 -8.03 -26.03
CA LYS A 329 -0.26 -9.16 -26.40
C LYS A 329 -0.87 -9.83 -25.19
N LEU A 330 -0.12 -9.88 -24.09
CA LEU A 330 -0.54 -10.46 -22.83
C LEU A 330 -1.71 -9.66 -22.24
N CYS A 331 -1.60 -8.33 -22.16
CA CYS A 331 -2.68 -7.47 -21.66
C CYS A 331 -4.01 -7.69 -22.39
N LYS A 332 -4.00 -7.91 -23.72
CA LYS A 332 -5.23 -8.16 -24.47
C LYS A 332 -5.96 -9.41 -23.94
N ALA A 333 -5.23 -10.52 -23.83
CA ALA A 333 -5.77 -11.78 -23.30
C ALA A 333 -6.18 -11.67 -21.82
N GLU A 334 -5.37 -10.99 -21.00
CA GLU A 334 -5.67 -10.78 -19.58
C GLU A 334 -6.97 -9.99 -19.37
N GLN A 335 -7.17 -8.92 -20.15
CA GLN A 335 -8.38 -8.09 -20.07
C GLN A 335 -9.62 -8.86 -20.52
N ASP A 336 -9.52 -9.65 -21.59
CA ASP A 336 -10.61 -10.53 -22.05
C ASP A 336 -11.00 -11.56 -20.97
N LEU A 337 -10.02 -12.15 -20.28
CA LEU A 337 -10.24 -13.12 -19.21
C LEU A 337 -10.80 -12.47 -17.94
N ALA A 338 -10.30 -11.29 -17.55
CA ALA A 338 -10.72 -10.57 -16.36
C ALA A 338 -12.14 -10.00 -16.49
N VAL A 339 -12.43 -9.32 -17.61
CA VAL A 339 -13.74 -8.72 -17.88
C VAL A 339 -14.75 -9.78 -18.30
N GLY A 340 -14.32 -10.84 -19.00
CA GLY A 340 -15.19 -11.87 -19.57
C GLY A 340 -15.84 -11.47 -20.89
N ALA A 341 -15.40 -10.37 -21.49
CA ALA A 341 -15.81 -9.87 -22.80
C ALA A 341 -14.59 -9.30 -23.55
N ASP A 342 -14.63 -9.30 -24.87
CA ASP A 342 -13.61 -8.66 -25.71
C ASP A 342 -13.77 -7.13 -25.77
N ALA A 343 -12.87 -6.45 -26.48
CA ALA A 343 -12.88 -4.99 -26.60
C ALA A 343 -14.14 -4.42 -27.29
N ASP A 344 -14.88 -5.25 -28.03
CA ASP A 344 -16.16 -4.88 -28.66
C ASP A 344 -17.36 -5.19 -27.73
N GLY A 345 -17.11 -5.65 -26.50
CA GLY A 345 -18.12 -6.04 -25.53
C GLY A 345 -18.74 -7.41 -25.80
N GLN A 346 -18.21 -8.20 -26.73
CA GLN A 346 -18.71 -9.54 -26.99
C GLN A 346 -18.22 -10.50 -25.91
N LYS A 347 -19.16 -11.24 -25.32
CA LYS A 347 -18.84 -12.21 -24.28
C LYS A 347 -17.86 -13.28 -24.77
N VAL A 348 -16.80 -13.52 -23.99
CA VAL A 348 -15.84 -14.59 -24.25
C VAL A 348 -16.54 -15.94 -24.08
N LYS A 349 -16.77 -16.64 -25.19
CA LYS A 349 -17.47 -17.95 -25.20
C LYS A 349 -16.60 -19.09 -24.71
N ASP A 350 -15.32 -19.07 -25.07
CA ASP A 350 -14.34 -20.12 -24.73
C ASP A 350 -13.05 -19.46 -24.21
N PRO A 351 -12.93 -19.25 -22.89
CA PRO A 351 -11.75 -18.64 -22.28
C PRO A 351 -10.44 -19.39 -22.58
N MET A 352 -10.48 -20.69 -22.92
CA MET A 352 -9.28 -21.46 -23.24
C MET A 352 -8.67 -21.02 -24.58
N ARG A 353 -9.48 -20.60 -25.55
CA ARG A 353 -8.99 -20.04 -26.82
C ARG A 353 -8.24 -18.74 -26.63
N THR A 354 -8.57 -17.98 -25.59
CA THR A 354 -7.88 -16.75 -25.19
C THR A 354 -6.55 -17.07 -24.50
N LEU A 355 -6.54 -18.08 -23.62
CA LEU A 355 -5.36 -18.46 -22.85
C LEU A 355 -4.28 -19.19 -23.67
N LEU A 356 -4.68 -20.12 -24.55
CA LEU A 356 -3.74 -21.01 -25.24
C LEU A 356 -2.63 -20.27 -26.02
N PRO A 357 -2.90 -19.18 -26.77
CA PRO A 357 -1.86 -18.40 -27.44
C PRO A 357 -0.81 -17.84 -26.48
N VAL A 358 -1.21 -17.43 -25.27
CA VAL A 358 -0.30 -16.93 -24.23
C VAL A 358 0.62 -18.05 -23.73
N LEU A 359 0.07 -19.24 -23.51
CA LEU A 359 0.85 -20.38 -23.02
C LEU A 359 1.88 -20.89 -24.04
N LEU A 360 1.53 -20.83 -25.34
CA LEU A 360 2.39 -21.26 -26.45
C LEU A 360 3.50 -20.26 -26.78
N HIS A 361 3.28 -18.96 -26.52
CA HIS A 361 4.30 -17.94 -26.74
C HIS A 361 5.42 -18.03 -25.67
N PRO A 362 6.67 -17.65 -25.98
CA PRO A 362 7.78 -17.66 -25.01
C PRO A 362 7.71 -16.49 -24.02
N HIS A 363 6.59 -16.34 -23.31
CA HIS A 363 6.47 -15.44 -22.14
C HIS A 363 7.15 -16.04 -20.91
N ASP A 364 7.45 -15.17 -19.94
CA ASP A 364 8.02 -15.56 -18.66
C ASP A 364 7.04 -16.45 -17.87
N THR A 365 7.58 -17.33 -17.03
CA THR A 365 6.77 -18.28 -16.25
C THR A 365 5.74 -17.56 -15.37
N THR A 366 6.12 -16.44 -14.75
CA THR A 366 5.25 -15.60 -13.93
C THR A 366 4.05 -15.07 -14.72
N ASP A 367 4.27 -14.61 -15.96
CA ASP A 367 3.21 -14.11 -16.83
C ASP A 367 2.23 -15.21 -17.22
N LYS A 368 2.75 -16.41 -17.50
CA LYS A 368 1.92 -17.58 -17.78
C LYS A 368 1.09 -17.99 -16.56
N ILE A 369 1.66 -17.93 -15.36
CA ILE A 369 0.94 -18.19 -14.10
C ILE A 369 -0.21 -17.17 -13.94
N ARG A 370 0.05 -15.88 -14.14
CA ARG A 370 -0.97 -14.81 -14.06
C ARG A 370 -2.12 -15.08 -15.03
N ALA A 371 -1.82 -15.39 -16.29
CA ALA A 371 -2.83 -15.70 -17.30
C ALA A 371 -3.66 -16.95 -16.92
N VAL A 372 -3.03 -18.00 -16.39
CA VAL A 372 -3.73 -19.20 -15.89
C VAL A 372 -4.64 -18.86 -14.71
N LEU A 373 -4.17 -18.05 -13.76
CA LEU A 373 -4.97 -17.61 -12.62
C LEU A 373 -6.20 -16.81 -13.07
N LEU A 374 -6.03 -15.88 -14.01
CA LEU A 374 -7.15 -15.12 -14.59
C LEU A 374 -8.16 -16.03 -15.28
N TYR A 375 -7.70 -17.06 -16.01
CA TYR A 375 -8.58 -18.08 -16.57
C TYR A 375 -9.37 -18.82 -15.48
N ILE A 376 -8.71 -19.26 -14.40
CA ILE A 376 -9.37 -19.97 -13.29
C ILE A 376 -10.39 -19.06 -12.59
N PHE A 377 -10.04 -17.80 -12.32
CA PHE A 377 -10.92 -16.81 -11.70
C PHE A 377 -12.11 -16.47 -12.61
N SER A 378 -11.91 -16.43 -13.93
CA SER A 378 -12.99 -16.19 -14.90
C SER A 378 -14.07 -17.27 -14.82
N LEU A 379 -13.69 -18.52 -14.51
CA LEU A 379 -14.57 -19.68 -14.42
C LEU A 379 -15.07 -19.99 -13.00
N ASN A 380 -14.58 -19.28 -11.98
CA ASN A 380 -14.76 -19.62 -10.56
C ASN A 380 -14.29 -21.06 -10.23
N GLY A 381 -13.12 -21.43 -10.76
CA GLY A 381 -12.50 -22.74 -10.57
C GLY A 381 -12.48 -23.59 -11.85
N THR A 382 -11.64 -24.62 -11.85
CA THR A 382 -11.49 -25.59 -12.95
C THR A 382 -11.51 -27.03 -12.45
N THR A 383 -11.64 -28.02 -13.34
CA THR A 383 -11.45 -29.44 -12.97
C THR A 383 -9.99 -29.75 -12.66
N ALA A 384 -9.74 -30.75 -11.80
CA ALA A 384 -8.39 -31.18 -11.44
C ALA A 384 -7.58 -31.67 -12.65
N GLU A 385 -8.21 -32.35 -13.60
CA GLU A 385 -7.57 -32.80 -14.84
C GLU A 385 -7.11 -31.63 -15.70
N ASN A 386 -7.97 -30.62 -15.89
CA ASN A 386 -7.61 -29.44 -16.67
C ASN A 386 -6.51 -28.63 -15.97
N LEU A 387 -6.58 -28.52 -14.63
CA LEU A 387 -5.56 -27.84 -13.85
C LEU A 387 -4.18 -28.51 -14.01
N ASN A 388 -4.12 -29.84 -13.92
CA ASN A 388 -2.87 -30.58 -14.11
C ASN A 388 -2.27 -30.37 -15.50
N LYS A 389 -3.11 -30.31 -16.55
CA LYS A 389 -2.66 -30.00 -17.91
C LYS A 389 -2.10 -28.59 -18.03
N LEU A 390 -2.73 -27.61 -17.38
CA LEU A 390 -2.25 -26.22 -17.37
C LEU A 390 -0.89 -26.12 -16.64
N ILE A 391 -0.75 -26.77 -15.48
CA ILE A 391 0.51 -26.84 -14.71
C ILE A 391 1.63 -27.44 -15.56
N GLN A 392 1.37 -28.55 -16.25
CA GLN A 392 2.33 -29.19 -17.16
C GLN A 392 2.73 -28.29 -18.33
N HIS A 393 1.77 -27.56 -18.91
CA HIS A 393 2.06 -26.65 -20.02
C HIS A 393 2.90 -25.43 -19.58
N VAL A 394 2.71 -24.96 -18.35
CA VAL A 394 3.53 -23.88 -17.76
C VAL A 394 4.88 -24.39 -17.25
N LYS A 395 5.03 -25.71 -17.03
CA LYS A 395 6.24 -26.39 -16.53
C LYS A 395 6.58 -26.02 -15.08
N ILE A 396 5.57 -26.05 -14.21
CA ILE A 396 5.67 -25.70 -12.79
C ILE A 396 5.15 -26.83 -11.89
N GLU A 397 5.39 -28.09 -12.27
CA GLU A 397 4.91 -29.26 -11.53
C GLU A 397 5.40 -29.26 -10.07
N GLU A 398 6.67 -28.90 -9.85
CA GLU A 398 7.29 -28.78 -8.53
C GLU A 398 6.91 -27.48 -7.79
N GLU A 399 6.37 -26.49 -8.53
CA GLU A 399 6.04 -25.16 -8.03
C GLU A 399 4.52 -24.86 -8.12
N SER A 400 3.69 -25.90 -8.18
CA SER A 400 2.23 -25.79 -8.33
C SER A 400 1.54 -25.00 -7.21
N GLY A 401 2.25 -24.75 -6.09
CA GLY A 401 1.84 -23.87 -5.00
C GLY A 401 1.49 -22.44 -5.44
N TYR A 402 2.10 -21.90 -6.50
CA TYR A 402 1.74 -20.59 -7.06
C TYR A 402 0.27 -20.49 -7.47
N ILE A 403 -0.36 -21.62 -7.82
CA ILE A 403 -1.76 -21.70 -8.23
C ILE A 403 -2.63 -22.31 -7.12
N LEU A 404 -2.19 -23.41 -6.52
CA LEU A 404 -3.01 -24.18 -5.58
C LEU A 404 -3.26 -23.47 -4.25
N ASN A 405 -2.32 -22.64 -3.77
CA ASN A 405 -2.38 -22.07 -2.43
C ASN A 405 -3.38 -20.91 -2.30
N TRP A 406 -3.90 -20.38 -3.41
CA TRP A 406 -5.01 -19.40 -3.41
C TRP A 406 -6.25 -19.91 -2.68
N LYS A 407 -6.45 -21.23 -2.59
CA LYS A 407 -7.52 -21.85 -1.79
C LYS A 407 -7.46 -21.45 -0.31
N HIS A 408 -6.28 -21.11 0.23
CA HIS A 408 -6.10 -20.72 1.61
C HIS A 408 -6.64 -19.32 1.91
N LEU A 409 -6.77 -18.47 0.89
CA LEU A 409 -7.49 -17.20 0.97
C LEU A 409 -9.01 -17.41 0.86
N GLY A 410 -9.48 -18.61 0.51
CA GLY A 410 -10.89 -18.88 0.19
C GLY A 410 -11.24 -18.64 -1.28
N VAL A 411 -10.24 -18.46 -2.15
CA VAL A 411 -10.46 -18.31 -3.60
C VAL A 411 -10.60 -19.68 -4.26
N PRO A 412 -11.69 -19.95 -5.02
CA PRO A 412 -11.93 -21.26 -5.60
C PRO A 412 -10.98 -21.55 -6.78
N ILE A 413 -10.15 -22.59 -6.63
CA ILE A 413 -9.26 -23.07 -7.70
C ILE A 413 -9.82 -24.32 -8.39
N LEU A 414 -10.42 -25.23 -7.61
CA LEU A 414 -11.10 -26.41 -8.14
C LEU A 414 -12.61 -26.22 -8.10
N SER A 415 -13.31 -26.55 -9.19
CA SER A 415 -14.77 -26.51 -9.22
C SER A 415 -15.35 -27.62 -8.32
N THR A 416 -16.19 -27.26 -7.35
CA THR A 416 -16.97 -28.24 -6.57
C THR A 416 -18.47 -27.98 -6.73
N PRO A 417 -19.32 -29.03 -6.67
CA PRO A 417 -20.76 -28.89 -6.89
C PRO A 417 -21.49 -27.98 -5.89
N SER A 418 -20.90 -27.72 -4.72
CA SER A 418 -21.46 -26.81 -3.72
C SER A 418 -21.09 -25.34 -3.95
N MET A 419 -20.14 -25.04 -4.84
CA MET A 419 -19.60 -23.69 -5.08
C MET A 419 -20.29 -22.92 -6.22
N PHE A 420 -21.34 -23.48 -6.84
CA PHE A 420 -22.20 -22.74 -7.77
C PHE A 420 -22.93 -21.54 -7.13
N SER A 421 -22.80 -21.32 -5.81
CA SER A 421 -23.36 -20.17 -5.10
C SER A 421 -22.41 -18.96 -4.98
N PHE A 422 -21.13 -19.07 -5.36
CA PHE A 422 -20.24 -17.90 -5.48
C PHE A 422 -20.71 -17.03 -6.66
N ARG A 423 -21.72 -16.20 -6.40
CA ARG A 423 -22.16 -15.17 -7.35
C ARG A 423 -21.02 -14.17 -7.48
N LYS A 424 -20.52 -13.99 -8.70
CA LYS A 424 -19.64 -12.85 -9.00
C LYS A 424 -20.38 -11.58 -8.57
N PRO A 425 -19.72 -10.67 -7.83
CA PRO A 425 -20.34 -9.40 -7.47
C PRO A 425 -20.83 -8.70 -8.73
N SER A 426 -22.03 -8.11 -8.68
CA SER A 426 -22.50 -7.25 -9.76
C SER A 426 -21.51 -6.10 -9.90
N ARG A 427 -20.97 -5.91 -11.10
CA ARG A 427 -20.05 -4.81 -11.40
C ARG A 427 -20.86 -3.59 -11.84
N ARG A 428 -20.38 -2.39 -11.50
CA ARG A 428 -20.95 -1.15 -12.06
C ARG A 428 -20.65 -1.11 -13.55
N ASP A 429 -21.62 -0.69 -14.36
CA ASP A 429 -21.39 -0.46 -15.79
C ASP A 429 -20.54 0.80 -15.97
N ARG A 430 -19.42 0.66 -16.68
CA ARG A 430 -18.42 1.70 -16.93
C ARG A 430 -18.00 1.75 -18.39
N SER A 431 -18.79 1.16 -19.29
CA SER A 431 -18.49 1.11 -20.72
C SER A 431 -18.20 2.49 -21.33
N ASP A 432 -18.87 3.55 -20.85
CA ASP A 432 -18.65 4.93 -21.29
C ASP A 432 -17.29 5.53 -20.87
N GLN A 433 -16.59 4.93 -19.90
CA GLN A 433 -15.32 5.42 -19.37
C GLN A 433 -14.10 4.68 -19.97
N GLU A 434 -14.34 3.61 -20.74
CA GLU A 434 -13.29 2.79 -21.32
C GLU A 434 -12.58 3.53 -22.46
N THR A 435 -11.41 4.10 -22.13
CA THR A 435 -10.59 4.85 -23.09
C THR A 435 -9.58 3.95 -23.82
N TYR A 436 -9.14 2.86 -23.19
CA TYR A 436 -8.07 1.99 -23.68
C TYR A 436 -8.49 0.52 -23.67
N ASN A 437 -8.41 -0.16 -24.83
CA ASN A 437 -8.81 -1.57 -24.98
C ASN A 437 -8.02 -2.54 -24.07
N VAL A 438 -6.82 -2.15 -23.66
CA VAL A 438 -5.91 -2.93 -22.80
C VAL A 438 -5.99 -2.53 -21.32
N SER A 439 -6.96 -1.68 -20.93
CA SER A 439 -7.15 -1.23 -19.55
C SER A 439 -8.64 -1.04 -19.25
N ARG A 440 -9.42 -2.11 -19.41
CA ARG A 440 -10.88 -2.14 -19.22
C ARG A 440 -11.27 -2.57 -17.81
N TRP A 441 -10.48 -3.45 -17.19
CA TRP A 441 -10.70 -3.89 -15.83
C TRP A 441 -10.64 -2.71 -14.86
N THR A 442 -11.68 -2.59 -14.04
CA THR A 442 -11.70 -1.71 -12.88
C THR A 442 -11.61 -2.57 -11.62
N PRO A 443 -10.75 -2.24 -10.64
CA PRO A 443 -10.71 -2.96 -9.37
C PRO A 443 -12.06 -2.98 -8.65
N VAL A 444 -12.43 -4.13 -8.06
CA VAL A 444 -13.73 -4.29 -7.38
C VAL A 444 -13.87 -3.30 -6.22
N ILE A 445 -12.75 -2.94 -5.58
CA ILE A 445 -12.74 -1.99 -4.48
C ILE A 445 -13.28 -0.60 -4.88
N LYS A 446 -13.15 -0.20 -6.16
CA LYS A 446 -13.68 1.08 -6.64
C LYS A 446 -15.20 1.11 -6.60
N ASP A 447 -15.82 0.01 -7.04
CA ASP A 447 -17.29 -0.13 -6.99
C ASP A 447 -17.77 -0.03 -5.53
N ILE A 448 -17.05 -0.69 -4.60
CA ILE A 448 -17.36 -0.66 -3.17
C ILE A 448 -17.18 0.72 -2.56
N MET A 449 -16.09 1.42 -2.91
CA MET A 449 -15.83 2.79 -2.45
C MET A 449 -16.95 3.73 -2.91
N GLU A 450 -17.33 3.69 -4.19
CA GLU A 450 -18.41 4.53 -4.71
C GLU A 450 -19.78 4.16 -4.10
N ASP A 451 -20.11 2.87 -3.98
CA ASP A 451 -21.33 2.41 -3.32
C ASP A 451 -21.39 2.84 -1.85
N ALA A 452 -20.26 2.83 -1.15
CA ALA A 452 -20.17 3.30 0.23
C ALA A 452 -20.40 4.80 0.31
N VAL A 453 -19.71 5.59 -0.52
CA VAL A 453 -19.85 7.05 -0.60
C VAL A 453 -21.27 7.47 -0.96
N GLU A 454 -21.94 6.74 -1.86
CA GLU A 454 -23.33 6.97 -2.27
C GLU A 454 -24.37 6.36 -1.31
N ASN A 455 -23.93 5.69 -0.24
CA ASN A 455 -24.78 4.97 0.72
C ASN A 455 -25.69 3.90 0.07
N LYS A 456 -25.19 3.24 -0.98
CA LYS A 456 -25.82 2.12 -1.71
C LYS A 456 -25.24 0.76 -1.34
N LEU A 457 -24.20 0.72 -0.51
CA LEU A 457 -23.55 -0.52 -0.10
C LEU A 457 -24.52 -1.39 0.74
N ASP A 458 -24.83 -2.58 0.25
CA ASP A 458 -25.85 -3.47 0.83
C ASP A 458 -25.53 -3.88 2.29
N VAL A 459 -26.52 -3.82 3.17
CA VAL A 459 -26.36 -4.06 4.61
C VAL A 459 -26.28 -5.56 4.94
N LYS A 460 -26.81 -6.45 4.07
CA LYS A 460 -26.73 -7.90 4.28
C LYS A 460 -25.33 -8.42 4.00
N ASP A 461 -24.70 -7.90 2.95
CA ASP A 461 -23.34 -8.27 2.55
C ASP A 461 -22.26 -7.52 3.34
N TRP A 462 -22.58 -6.28 3.74
CA TRP A 462 -21.69 -5.39 4.48
C TRP A 462 -22.35 -4.88 5.76
N PRO A 463 -22.56 -5.73 6.78
CA PRO A 463 -23.17 -5.30 8.04
C PRO A 463 -22.27 -4.31 8.80
N TYR A 464 -22.89 -3.51 9.67
CA TYR A 464 -22.15 -2.75 10.69
C TYR A 464 -21.79 -3.67 11.86
N GLN A 465 -20.61 -3.47 12.45
CA GLN A 465 -20.19 -4.21 13.65
C GLN A 465 -20.96 -3.78 14.91
N SER A 466 -21.17 -2.47 15.08
CA SER A 466 -22.00 -1.90 16.14
C SER A 466 -22.89 -0.78 15.59
N GLU A 467 -23.40 0.12 16.43
CA GLU A 467 -24.36 1.16 16.02
C GLU A 467 -23.92 1.93 14.76
N CYS A 468 -24.89 2.15 13.87
CA CYS A 468 -24.74 2.99 12.69
C CYS A 468 -24.42 4.43 13.15
N PRO A 469 -23.37 5.09 12.62
CA PRO A 469 -23.14 6.50 12.88
C PRO A 469 -24.41 7.31 12.55
N SER A 470 -24.70 8.35 13.31
CA SER A 470 -25.80 9.28 13.00
C SER A 470 -25.58 9.87 11.60
N ALA A 471 -26.34 9.33 10.63
CA ALA A 471 -26.36 9.65 9.20
C ALA A 471 -24.97 9.73 8.54
N TRP A 472 -24.34 8.58 8.24
CA TRP A 472 -23.46 8.51 7.07
C TRP A 472 -24.30 8.91 5.84
N ASN A 473 -24.11 10.14 5.37
CA ASN A 473 -24.85 10.73 4.26
C ASN A 473 -23.92 11.11 3.10
N GLY A 474 -22.66 10.65 3.11
CA GLY A 474 -21.63 10.99 2.11
C GLY A 474 -21.36 12.49 1.95
N SER A 475 -21.94 13.33 2.82
CA SER A 475 -22.01 14.78 2.66
C SER A 475 -22.17 15.46 4.02
N ARG A 476 -21.05 15.95 4.56
CA ARG A 476 -21.08 16.81 5.76
C ARG A 476 -21.87 18.08 5.43
N ALA A 477 -22.93 18.37 6.18
CA ALA A 477 -23.63 19.65 6.06
C ALA A 477 -22.68 20.78 6.49
N VAL A 478 -22.15 21.53 5.53
CA VAL A 478 -21.25 22.66 5.80
C VAL A 478 -22.09 23.81 6.34
N SER A 479 -21.86 24.21 7.59
CA SER A 479 -22.49 25.40 8.19
C SER A 479 -22.18 26.64 7.33
N ALA A 480 -23.23 27.38 6.95
CA ALA A 480 -23.17 28.53 6.05
C ALA A 480 -22.33 29.74 6.55
N ARG A 481 -21.64 29.63 7.69
CA ARG A 481 -20.84 30.72 8.29
C ARG A 481 -19.36 30.74 7.90
N GLN A 482 -18.85 29.77 7.14
CA GLN A 482 -17.49 29.82 6.58
C GLN A 482 -17.56 29.90 5.05
N LYS A 483 -17.82 31.11 4.53
CA LYS A 483 -17.61 31.40 3.12
C LYS A 483 -16.75 32.66 3.05
N HIS A 484 -15.47 32.45 2.71
CA HIS A 484 -14.56 33.34 1.99
C HIS A 484 -13.09 32.97 2.31
N LYS A 485 -12.53 31.99 1.60
CA LYS A 485 -11.11 31.93 1.26
C LYS A 485 -10.91 31.03 0.04
N GLY A 486 -9.94 31.39 -0.81
CA GLY A 486 -9.68 30.74 -2.10
C GLY A 486 -9.21 29.30 -1.94
N SER A 487 -9.51 28.48 -2.94
CA SER A 487 -9.26 27.04 -2.96
C SER A 487 -7.78 26.72 -2.76
N SER A 488 -7.45 26.12 -1.61
CA SER A 488 -6.15 25.50 -1.31
C SER A 488 -6.32 23.97 -1.23
N PRO A 489 -5.24 23.18 -1.33
CA PRO A 489 -5.29 21.72 -1.15
C PRO A 489 -5.89 21.28 0.21
N ASP A 490 -5.91 22.18 1.21
CA ASP A 490 -6.50 21.92 2.52
C ASP A 490 -8.05 21.88 2.51
N ASP A 491 -8.73 22.40 1.49
CA ASP A 491 -10.21 22.35 1.42
C ASP A 491 -10.75 20.91 1.24
N LEU A 492 -9.93 19.98 0.72
CA LEU A 492 -10.27 18.55 0.62
C LEU A 492 -10.39 17.88 2.00
N ARG A 493 -9.75 18.43 3.04
CA ARG A 493 -9.72 17.85 4.40
C ARG A 493 -10.97 18.12 5.24
N SER A 494 -11.96 18.85 4.71
CA SER A 494 -13.18 19.23 5.44
C SER A 494 -14.37 18.28 5.24
N GLY A 495 -14.24 17.27 4.36
CA GLY A 495 -15.27 16.30 4.01
C GLY A 495 -15.48 15.16 5.01
N SER A 496 -16.42 14.25 4.73
CA SER A 496 -16.54 12.96 5.43
C SER A 496 -15.38 12.04 5.00
N ARG A 497 -14.95 11.11 5.86
CA ARG A 497 -13.85 10.19 5.52
C ARG A 497 -14.34 8.75 5.33
N LEU A 498 -13.96 8.15 4.21
CA LEU A 498 -14.08 6.71 3.98
C LEU A 498 -12.70 6.09 4.17
N ILE A 499 -12.52 5.31 5.23
CA ILE A 499 -11.31 4.54 5.47
C ILE A 499 -11.56 3.12 4.97
N VAL A 500 -10.72 2.60 4.10
CA VAL A 500 -10.80 1.23 3.58
C VAL A 500 -9.56 0.48 4.01
N PHE A 501 -9.70 -0.62 4.75
CA PHE A 501 -8.59 -1.46 5.15
C PHE A 501 -8.68 -2.84 4.48
N VAL A 502 -7.67 -3.18 3.67
CA VAL A 502 -7.58 -4.47 2.98
C VAL A 502 -6.65 -5.39 3.77
N LEU A 503 -7.16 -6.51 4.29
CA LEU A 503 -6.35 -7.58 4.85
C LEU A 503 -5.65 -8.34 3.72
N GLY A 504 -4.34 -8.61 3.88
CA GLY A 504 -3.60 -9.42 2.91
C GLY A 504 -3.02 -8.64 1.73
N GLY A 505 -2.78 -7.34 1.89
CA GLY A 505 -2.10 -6.52 0.91
C GLY A 505 -3.03 -5.76 -0.04
N VAL A 506 -2.60 -4.58 -0.48
CA VAL A 506 -3.30 -3.73 -1.46
C VAL A 506 -2.43 -3.51 -2.69
N SER A 507 -3.01 -3.62 -3.88
CA SER A 507 -2.31 -3.36 -5.14
C SER A 507 -2.28 -1.88 -5.52
N TYR A 508 -1.35 -1.49 -6.40
CA TYR A 508 -1.25 -0.11 -6.88
C TYR A 508 -2.49 0.37 -7.65
N SER A 509 -3.23 -0.52 -8.33
CA SER A 509 -4.49 -0.17 -8.99
C SER A 509 -5.61 0.11 -8.00
N GLU A 510 -5.65 -0.61 -6.88
CA GLU A 510 -6.58 -0.34 -5.78
C GLU A 510 -6.23 0.96 -5.04
N MET A 511 -4.94 1.23 -4.84
CA MET A 511 -4.46 2.53 -4.32
C MET A 511 -4.94 3.68 -5.21
N ARG A 512 -4.76 3.56 -6.53
CA ARG A 512 -5.24 4.54 -7.52
C ARG A 512 -6.74 4.82 -7.38
N CYS A 513 -7.55 3.80 -7.15
CA CYS A 513 -9.00 3.94 -7.01
C CYS A 513 -9.39 4.87 -5.84
N ALA A 514 -8.66 4.86 -4.72
CA ALA A 514 -8.93 5.77 -3.60
C ALA A 514 -8.79 7.25 -4.02
N TYR A 515 -7.75 7.56 -4.81
CA TYR A 515 -7.58 8.90 -5.38
C TYR A 515 -8.68 9.22 -6.38
N GLU A 516 -8.98 8.32 -7.32
CA GLU A 516 -10.02 8.55 -8.34
C GLU A 516 -11.38 8.87 -7.70
N VAL A 517 -11.79 8.10 -6.68
CA VAL A 517 -13.07 8.32 -5.98
C VAL A 517 -13.05 9.63 -5.19
N THR A 518 -11.93 9.97 -4.54
CA THR A 518 -11.78 11.27 -3.83
C THR A 518 -11.86 12.46 -4.79
N HIS A 519 -11.22 12.35 -5.97
CA HIS A 519 -11.27 13.41 -6.98
C HIS A 519 -12.67 13.55 -7.59
N ALA A 520 -13.38 12.43 -7.80
CA ALA A 520 -14.75 12.41 -8.30
C ALA A 520 -15.75 12.96 -7.27
N ASN A 521 -15.54 12.67 -5.97
CA ASN A 521 -16.40 13.16 -4.90
C ASN A 521 -15.63 14.00 -3.87
N LYS A 522 -15.56 15.32 -4.12
CA LYS A 522 -14.86 16.28 -3.26
C LYS A 522 -15.42 16.42 -1.85
N SER A 523 -16.62 15.90 -1.55
CA SER A 523 -17.17 15.92 -0.18
C SER A 523 -16.74 14.73 0.67
N CYS A 524 -16.08 13.73 0.08
CA CYS A 524 -15.58 12.55 0.78
C CYS A 524 -14.12 12.25 0.43
N GLU A 525 -13.27 12.22 1.45
CA GLU A 525 -11.87 11.80 1.34
C GLU A 525 -11.78 10.29 1.56
N VAL A 526 -11.21 9.55 0.60
CA VAL A 526 -11.00 8.10 0.71
C VAL A 526 -9.56 7.81 1.10
N ILE A 527 -9.35 7.14 2.23
CA ILE A 527 -8.03 6.69 2.69
C ILE A 527 -8.00 5.17 2.62
N ILE A 528 -7.04 4.60 1.91
CA ILE A 528 -6.87 3.16 1.81
C ILE A 528 -5.67 2.70 2.63
N GLY A 529 -5.83 1.60 3.35
CA GLY A 529 -4.81 0.99 4.19
C GLY A 529 -4.74 -0.51 3.97
N SER A 530 -3.57 -1.10 4.26
CA SER A 530 -3.40 -2.55 4.23
C SER A 530 -2.24 -3.01 5.11
N THR A 531 -2.01 -4.32 5.20
CA THR A 531 -0.82 -4.90 5.83
C THR A 531 0.45 -4.58 5.04
N HIS A 532 0.41 -4.59 3.71
CA HIS A 532 1.56 -4.22 2.86
C HIS A 532 1.08 -3.83 1.44
N ILE A 533 1.99 -3.34 0.60
CA ILE A 533 1.70 -3.05 -0.81
C ILE A 533 2.08 -4.26 -1.66
N LEU A 534 1.18 -4.65 -2.56
CA LEU A 534 1.36 -5.79 -3.45
C LEU A 534 1.95 -5.35 -4.79
N THR A 535 2.94 -6.11 -5.24
CA THR A 535 3.25 -6.27 -6.67
C THR A 535 2.76 -7.64 -7.11
N PRO A 536 2.43 -7.84 -8.40
CA PRO A 536 1.97 -9.15 -8.89
C PRO A 536 2.97 -10.27 -8.56
N ARG A 537 4.27 -10.00 -8.72
CA ARG A 537 5.32 -10.95 -8.35
C ARG A 537 5.39 -11.20 -6.85
N GLY A 538 5.34 -10.15 -6.02
CA GLY A 538 5.36 -10.29 -4.56
C GLY A 538 4.19 -11.15 -4.05
N LEU A 539 2.98 -10.91 -4.56
CA LEU A 539 1.81 -11.70 -4.20
C LEU A 539 1.98 -13.18 -4.57
N LEU A 540 2.52 -13.49 -5.75
CA LEU A 540 2.72 -14.87 -6.17
C LEU A 540 3.71 -15.59 -5.24
N GLU A 541 4.79 -14.92 -4.82
CA GLU A 541 5.73 -15.45 -3.84
C GLU A 541 5.06 -15.67 -2.49
N ASP A 542 4.27 -14.72 -2.01
CA ASP A 542 3.53 -14.84 -0.75
C ASP A 542 2.56 -16.03 -0.77
N ILE A 543 1.82 -16.19 -1.87
CA ILE A 543 0.91 -17.34 -2.09
C ILE A 543 1.69 -18.65 -2.11
N TYR A 544 2.80 -18.72 -2.84
CA TYR A 544 3.63 -19.93 -2.92
C TYR A 544 4.15 -20.35 -1.54
N ASN A 545 4.55 -19.37 -0.73
CA ASN A 545 5.10 -19.61 0.61
C ASN A 545 4.04 -20.04 1.65
N LEU A 546 2.74 -19.80 1.42
CA LEU A 546 1.68 -20.27 2.34
C LEU A 546 1.69 -21.79 2.58
N GLY A 547 2.08 -22.56 1.56
CA GLY A 547 2.13 -24.03 1.61
C GLY A 547 3.42 -24.60 2.20
N LYS A 548 4.43 -23.77 2.45
CA LYS A 548 5.68 -24.21 3.07
C LYS A 548 5.52 -24.21 4.59
N GLN A 549 6.15 -25.17 5.27
CA GLN A 549 6.28 -25.08 6.72
C GLN A 549 7.16 -23.87 7.05
N PRO A 550 6.92 -23.16 8.18
CA PRO A 550 7.81 -22.09 8.60
C PRO A 550 9.22 -22.66 8.66
N MET A 551 10.17 -22.08 7.91
CA MET A 551 11.57 -22.43 8.13
C MET A 551 11.87 -22.07 9.58
N GLU A 552 12.23 -23.07 10.39
CA GLU A 552 12.89 -22.82 11.67
C GLU A 552 14.05 -21.88 11.36
N SER A 553 14.07 -20.70 11.99
CA SER A 553 15.18 -19.79 11.89
C SER A 553 16.44 -20.56 12.29
N PHE A 554 17.30 -20.87 11.33
CA PHE A 554 18.60 -21.48 11.59
C PHE A 554 19.39 -20.50 12.45
N ASN A 555 19.36 -20.69 13.76
CA ASN A 555 20.37 -20.17 14.66
C ASN A 555 21.66 -20.89 14.27
N ILE A 556 22.57 -20.18 13.62
CA ILE A 556 23.95 -20.60 13.55
C ILE A 556 24.47 -20.49 14.99
N GLU A 557 24.39 -21.60 15.72
CA GLU A 557 25.19 -21.80 16.91
C GLU A 557 26.65 -21.80 16.44
N ASP A 558 27.33 -20.68 16.64
CA ASP A 558 28.79 -20.66 16.64
C ASP A 558 29.26 -21.61 17.75
N LYS A 559 29.72 -22.78 17.34
CA LYS A 559 30.42 -23.73 18.20
C LYS A 559 31.83 -23.23 18.50
N PRO A 560 32.37 -23.59 19.68
CA PRO A 560 33.18 -22.73 20.56
C PRO A 560 34.57 -22.34 20.06
#